data_AF-B2HPF7-F1
#
_entry.id   AF-B2HPF7-F1
#
_cell.length_a   1.000
_cell.length_b   1.000
_cell.length_c   1.000
_cell.angle_alpha   90.00
_cell.angle_beta   90.00
_cell.angle_gamma   90.00
#
_symmetry.space_group_name_H-M   'P 1'
#
loop_
_entity.id
_entity.type
_entity.pdbx_description
1 polymer ?
#
loop_
_entity_poly.entity_id
_entity_poly.type
_entity_poly.pdbx_seq_one_letter_code
_entity_poly.pdbx_strand_id
1 'polypeptide(L)'
;MSTDISLQTTTYQVGNKQWLLDEPTFKPNVTLDISKFSRDEAQLLTIDATGGTYTLAFDGSDPTAGIAEAATAAAVQAALAGLSTIGAGNVSVSGADGGPYTVIFQGALASQDVPLLVADDALLTGGGSSATVSLVNPAHYANGYIPSGTAIGEITATPGLFGPYDDTAVDGRDVCYGLTYADVRAVHQNGTVADMVGTGAVVSGAVSASKLPFQSGTGSIDANGKADLPTIRFEA
;
A
#
# COMPACT_ATOMS: atom_id res chain seq x y z
N MET A 1 -30.30 48.31 1.51
CA MET A 1 -29.53 47.08 1.24
C MET A 1 -28.06 47.45 1.32
N SER A 2 -27.38 47.04 2.38
CA SER A 2 -25.93 47.25 2.52
C SER A 2 -25.26 46.06 1.86
N THR A 3 -24.57 46.26 0.75
CA THR A 3 -23.65 45.27 0.22
C THR A 3 -22.42 45.27 1.11
N ASP A 4 -22.24 44.20 1.87
CA ASP A 4 -21.01 43.97 2.61
C ASP A 4 -19.85 43.83 1.60
N ILE A 5 -18.86 44.70 1.72
CA ILE A 5 -17.63 44.67 0.91
C ILE A 5 -16.50 44.25 1.84
N SER A 6 -16.57 43.02 2.34
CA SER A 6 -15.49 42.44 3.10
C SER A 6 -14.36 42.05 2.15
N LEU A 7 -13.31 42.88 2.11
CA LEU A 7 -12.02 42.60 1.50
C LEU A 7 -11.33 41.47 2.30
N GLN A 8 -11.41 40.22 1.83
CA GLN A 8 -10.56 39.16 2.34
C GLN A 8 -9.12 39.39 1.86
N THR A 9 -8.32 40.04 2.70
CA THR A 9 -6.87 40.13 2.53
C THR A 9 -6.23 38.98 3.29
N THR A 10 -5.86 37.92 2.59
CA THR A 10 -4.81 37.01 3.05
C THR A 10 -3.56 37.35 2.27
N THR A 11 -2.56 37.90 2.96
CA THR A 11 -1.32 38.49 2.41
C THR A 11 -0.48 37.51 1.55
N TYR A 12 -0.85 36.23 1.52
CA TYR A 12 -0.38 35.26 0.55
C TYR A 12 -1.56 34.38 0.13
N GLN A 13 -2.32 34.78 -0.88
CA GLN A 13 -3.30 33.89 -1.50
C GLN A 13 -2.55 32.84 -2.33
N VAL A 14 -2.16 31.74 -1.69
CA VAL A 14 -1.61 30.53 -2.34
C VAL A 14 -2.61 29.93 -3.35
N GLY A 15 -3.88 30.39 -3.35
CA GLY A 15 -4.97 29.86 -4.17
C GLY A 15 -5.62 30.82 -5.16
N ASN A 16 -5.13 32.06 -5.36
CA ASN A 16 -5.69 32.91 -6.42
C ASN A 16 -5.17 32.43 -7.80
N LYS A 17 -5.83 31.41 -8.35
CA LYS A 17 -5.57 30.84 -9.68
C LYS A 17 -6.21 31.65 -10.82
N GLN A 18 -6.65 32.89 -10.63
CA GLN A 18 -7.25 33.68 -11.71
C GLN A 18 -6.29 33.97 -12.88
N TRP A 19 -4.97 33.81 -12.67
CA TRP A 19 -3.96 33.84 -13.73
C TRP A 19 -3.95 32.58 -14.61
N LEU A 20 -4.53 31.47 -14.12
CA LEU A 20 -4.57 30.18 -14.79
C LEU A 20 -5.82 30.12 -15.67
N LEU A 21 -5.61 30.32 -16.98
CA LEU A 21 -6.69 30.35 -17.97
C LEU A 21 -7.16 28.96 -18.40
N ASP A 22 -6.32 27.95 -18.18
CA ASP A 22 -6.61 26.52 -18.34
C ASP A 22 -5.65 25.74 -17.42
N GLU A 23 -6.09 24.61 -16.88
CA GLU A 23 -5.24 23.81 -16.00
C GLU A 23 -4.11 23.18 -16.84
N PRO A 24 -2.85 23.21 -16.35
CA PRO A 24 -1.76 22.61 -17.10
C PRO A 24 -1.98 21.10 -17.14
N THR A 25 -1.68 20.50 -18.29
CA THR A 25 -1.75 19.03 -18.48
C THR A 25 -0.82 18.27 -17.54
N PHE A 26 0.21 18.94 -17.00
CA PHE A 26 1.12 18.41 -16.00
C PHE A 26 1.13 19.29 -14.74
N LYS A 27 0.96 18.65 -13.58
CA LYS A 27 1.09 19.28 -12.26
C LYS A 27 2.27 18.65 -11.50
N PRO A 28 3.39 19.38 -11.33
CA PRO A 28 4.52 18.88 -10.56
C PRO A 28 4.19 18.73 -9.08
N ASN A 29 3.20 19.46 -8.57
CA ASN A 29 2.72 19.37 -7.21
C ASN A 29 1.40 18.59 -7.15
N VAL A 30 1.30 17.68 -6.19
CA VAL A 30 0.13 16.84 -5.91
C VAL A 30 -0.20 16.89 -4.43
N THR A 31 -1.44 16.57 -4.08
CA THR A 31 -1.87 16.43 -2.68
C THR A 31 -2.21 14.97 -2.41
N LEU A 32 -1.54 14.36 -1.45
CA LEU A 32 -1.80 12.99 -1.04
C LEU A 32 -2.98 12.96 -0.06
N ASP A 33 -3.91 12.03 -0.26
CA ASP A 33 -4.90 11.63 0.75
C ASP A 33 -4.28 10.54 1.62
N ILE A 34 -3.87 10.90 2.84
CA ILE A 34 -3.12 10.01 3.73
C ILE A 34 -3.98 8.84 4.21
N SER A 35 -5.31 8.97 4.19
CA SER A 35 -6.22 7.87 4.55
C SER A 35 -6.14 6.67 3.59
N LYS A 36 -5.61 6.89 2.38
CA LYS A 36 -5.40 5.83 1.38
C LYS A 36 -4.06 5.12 1.53
N PHE A 37 -3.13 5.69 2.30
CA PHE A 37 -1.86 5.05 2.60
C PHE A 37 -2.04 4.20 3.85
N SER A 38 -1.56 2.95 3.77
CA SER A 38 -1.56 2.08 4.95
C SER A 38 -0.40 2.42 5.87
N ARG A 39 -0.69 2.46 7.17
CA ARG A 39 0.37 2.41 8.19
C ARG A 39 0.80 0.98 8.47
N ASP A 40 -0.13 0.02 8.39
CA ASP A 40 0.09 -1.38 8.76
C ASP A 40 0.20 -2.27 7.51
N GLU A 41 1.00 -3.32 7.58
CA GLU A 41 1.18 -4.22 6.45
C GLU A 41 0.12 -5.33 6.39
N ALA A 42 -0.34 -5.64 5.17
CA ALA A 42 -1.19 -6.80 4.90
C ALA A 42 -0.62 -7.69 3.77
N GLN A 43 -0.69 -8.99 4.01
CA GLN A 43 -0.24 -10.04 3.09
C GLN A 43 -1.43 -10.95 2.72
N LEU A 44 -1.45 -11.45 1.49
CA LEU A 44 -2.46 -12.35 0.98
C LEU A 44 -1.87 -13.76 0.87
N LEU A 45 -2.46 -14.71 1.58
CA LEU A 45 -2.15 -16.13 1.48
C LEU A 45 -3.19 -16.80 0.59
N THR A 46 -2.75 -17.38 -0.53
CA THR A 46 -3.60 -18.12 -1.46
C THR A 46 -3.20 -19.59 -1.45
N ILE A 47 -4.19 -20.47 -1.24
CA ILE A 47 -4.03 -21.92 -1.29
C ILE A 47 -4.74 -22.43 -2.54
N ASP A 48 -4.02 -23.14 -3.41
CA ASP A 48 -4.59 -23.89 -4.53
C ASP A 48 -4.29 -25.37 -4.32
N ALA A 49 -5.15 -26.04 -3.54
CA ALA A 49 -5.08 -27.47 -3.29
C ALA A 49 -6.47 -28.02 -2.96
N THR A 50 -6.65 -29.34 -3.05
CA THR A 50 -7.92 -30.01 -2.70
C THR A 50 -7.76 -31.01 -1.56
N GLY A 51 -6.58 -31.03 -0.92
CA GLY A 51 -6.29 -31.86 0.24
C GLY A 51 -4.86 -31.66 0.74
N GLY A 52 -4.57 -32.24 1.90
CA GLY A 52 -3.24 -32.18 2.50
C GLY A 52 -3.09 -31.03 3.50
N THR A 53 -1.85 -30.68 3.80
CA THR A 53 -1.54 -29.63 4.78
C THR A 53 -0.39 -28.77 4.31
N TYR A 54 -0.33 -27.53 4.78
CA TYR A 54 0.80 -26.62 4.61
C TYR A 54 1.28 -26.12 5.97
N THR A 55 2.47 -25.53 6.03
CA THR A 55 2.95 -24.81 7.23
C THR A 55 3.34 -23.39 6.87
N LEU A 56 3.32 -22.50 7.87
CA LEU A 56 3.73 -21.10 7.72
C LEU A 56 4.89 -20.82 8.69
N ALA A 57 5.87 -20.03 8.26
CA ALA A 57 6.91 -19.48 9.12
C ALA A 57 7.03 -17.97 8.93
N PHE A 58 7.52 -17.26 9.95
CA PHE A 58 7.69 -15.82 9.92
C PHE A 58 9.02 -15.41 10.55
N ASP A 59 9.77 -14.57 9.85
CA ASP A 59 11.03 -13.97 10.33
C ASP A 59 12.03 -15.00 10.92
N GLY A 60 12.20 -16.12 10.23
CA GLY A 60 13.14 -17.19 10.63
C GLY A 60 12.68 -18.05 11.82
N SER A 61 11.42 -17.98 12.24
CA SER A 61 10.86 -18.88 13.26
C SER A 61 10.81 -20.33 12.79
N ASP A 62 10.67 -21.26 13.75
CA ASP A 62 10.16 -22.59 13.43
C ASP A 62 8.76 -22.47 12.79
N PRO A 63 8.41 -23.36 11.85
CA PRO A 63 7.10 -23.32 11.19
C PRO A 63 5.96 -23.70 12.14
N THR A 64 4.74 -23.28 11.80
CA THR A 64 3.52 -23.72 12.47
C THR A 64 3.38 -25.25 12.42
N ALA A 65 2.52 -25.81 13.27
CA ALA A 65 1.97 -27.13 13.00
C ALA A 65 1.24 -27.16 11.64
N GLY A 66 1.08 -28.36 11.06
CA GLY A 66 0.37 -28.55 9.79
C GLY A 66 -1.03 -27.96 9.82
N ILE A 67 -1.30 -27.01 8.91
CA ILE A 67 -2.58 -26.35 8.70
C ILE A 67 -3.27 -27.06 7.53
N ALA A 68 -4.52 -27.49 7.72
CA ALA A 68 -5.30 -28.10 6.65
C ALA A 68 -5.54 -27.11 5.49
N GLU A 69 -5.65 -27.61 4.26
CA GLU A 69 -5.90 -26.77 3.08
C GLU A 69 -7.20 -25.97 3.21
N ALA A 70 -8.25 -26.61 3.74
CA ALA A 70 -9.57 -26.03 3.96
C ALA A 70 -9.75 -25.43 5.37
N ALA A 71 -8.66 -25.00 6.01
CA ALA A 71 -8.71 -24.38 7.33
C ALA A 71 -9.65 -23.16 7.36
N THR A 72 -10.13 -22.79 8.55
CA THR A 72 -10.84 -21.51 8.71
C THR A 72 -9.82 -20.40 8.94
N ALA A 73 -10.19 -19.14 8.64
CA ALA A 73 -9.33 -17.99 8.92
C ALA A 73 -8.93 -17.93 10.41
N ALA A 74 -9.83 -18.31 11.33
CA ALA A 74 -9.54 -18.38 12.76
C ALA A 74 -8.48 -19.44 13.11
N ALA A 75 -8.48 -20.59 12.41
CA ALA A 75 -7.46 -21.61 12.60
C ALA A 75 -6.09 -21.15 12.11
N VAL A 76 -6.03 -20.47 10.95
CA VAL A 76 -4.80 -19.86 10.42
C VAL A 76 -4.29 -18.78 11.38
N GLN A 77 -5.18 -17.91 11.89
CA GLN A 77 -4.81 -16.89 12.86
C GLN A 77 -4.24 -17.49 14.14
N ALA A 78 -4.85 -18.56 14.66
CA ALA A 78 -4.37 -19.23 15.86
C ALA A 78 -2.97 -19.85 15.63
N ALA A 79 -2.74 -20.43 14.45
CA ALA A 79 -1.43 -20.97 14.09
C ALA A 79 -0.36 -19.87 14.02
N LEU A 80 -0.63 -18.76 13.33
CA LEU A 80 0.28 -17.62 13.22
C LEU A 80 0.54 -16.94 14.58
N ALA A 81 -0.49 -16.75 15.39
CA ALA A 81 -0.36 -16.20 16.75
C ALA A 81 0.46 -17.10 17.69
N GLY A 82 0.61 -18.39 17.34
CA GLY A 82 1.44 -19.35 18.07
C GLY A 82 2.93 -19.27 17.73
N LEU A 83 3.33 -18.58 16.65
CA LEU A 83 4.73 -18.39 16.31
C LEU A 83 5.42 -17.47 17.32
N SER A 84 6.64 -17.79 17.72
CA SER A 84 7.41 -17.01 18.71
C SER A 84 7.77 -15.60 18.23
N THR A 85 7.86 -15.39 16.93
CA THR A 85 8.17 -14.11 16.27
C THR A 85 6.94 -13.23 16.04
N ILE A 86 5.73 -13.81 16.04
CA ILE A 86 4.47 -13.05 15.92
C ILE A 86 3.85 -12.86 17.30
N GLY A 87 3.52 -13.95 18.01
CA GLY A 87 2.84 -13.91 19.29
C GLY A 87 1.36 -13.51 19.24
N ALA A 88 0.67 -13.69 20.37
CA ALA A 88 -0.76 -13.44 20.48
C ALA A 88 -1.12 -11.96 20.34
N GLY A 89 -2.18 -11.66 19.57
CA GLY A 89 -2.70 -10.30 19.38
C GLY A 89 -1.96 -9.46 18.34
N ASN A 90 -0.93 -10.00 17.69
CA ASN A 90 -0.13 -9.30 16.68
C ASN A 90 -0.49 -9.67 15.24
N VAL A 91 -1.54 -10.46 15.04
CA VAL A 91 -2.01 -10.86 13.71
C VAL A 91 -3.53 -10.99 13.70
N SER A 92 -4.18 -10.53 12.62
CA SER A 92 -5.57 -10.88 12.29
C SER A 92 -5.61 -11.52 10.93
N VAL A 93 -6.42 -12.57 10.79
CA VAL A 93 -6.63 -13.26 9.52
C VAL A 93 -8.11 -13.23 9.17
N SER A 94 -8.42 -12.83 7.95
CA SER A 94 -9.78 -12.83 7.40
C SER A 94 -9.79 -13.49 6.02
N GLY A 95 -10.89 -14.14 5.66
CA GLY A 95 -11.03 -14.84 4.38
C GLY A 95 -12.09 -15.92 4.46
N ALA A 96 -12.42 -16.54 3.32
CA ALA A 96 -13.27 -17.72 3.29
C ALA A 96 -12.49 -18.94 3.83
N ASP A 97 -13.21 -19.99 4.25
CA ASP A 97 -12.59 -21.26 4.58
C ASP A 97 -11.89 -21.83 3.33
N GLY A 98 -10.63 -22.22 3.45
CA GLY A 98 -9.77 -22.57 2.31
C GLY A 98 -9.07 -21.39 1.63
N GLY A 99 -9.39 -20.16 2.02
CA GLY A 99 -8.76 -18.95 1.50
C GLY A 99 -9.41 -18.40 0.21
N PRO A 100 -8.81 -17.37 -0.40
CA PRO A 100 -7.58 -16.70 0.05
C PRO A 100 -7.77 -15.95 1.38
N TYR A 101 -6.69 -15.85 2.16
CA TYR A 101 -6.69 -15.17 3.45
C TYR A 101 -5.91 -13.87 3.39
N THR A 102 -6.52 -12.79 3.85
CA THR A 102 -5.83 -11.54 4.17
C THR A 102 -5.30 -11.61 5.59
N VAL A 103 -3.99 -11.51 5.74
CA VAL A 103 -3.25 -11.50 7.00
C VAL A 103 -2.78 -10.07 7.27
N ILE A 104 -3.24 -9.48 8.36
CA ILE A 104 -2.87 -8.12 8.78
C ILE A 104 -2.01 -8.22 10.03
N PHE A 105 -0.80 -7.66 9.97
CA PHE A 105 0.09 -7.56 11.11
C PHE A 105 -0.29 -6.38 12.00
N GLN A 106 -0.34 -6.63 13.31
CA GLN A 106 -0.92 -5.71 14.29
C GLN A 106 -0.09 -5.70 15.58
N GLY A 107 -0.52 -4.87 16.54
CA GLY A 107 0.08 -4.80 17.86
C GLY A 107 1.56 -4.41 17.78
N ALA A 108 2.44 -5.29 18.28
CA ALA A 108 3.88 -5.07 18.22
C ALA A 108 4.43 -5.08 16.79
N LEU A 109 3.76 -5.74 15.84
CA LEU A 109 4.13 -5.78 14.42
C LEU A 109 3.32 -4.77 13.58
N ALA A 110 2.42 -4.00 14.20
CA ALA A 110 1.76 -2.89 13.53
C ALA A 110 2.78 -1.83 13.14
N SER A 111 2.51 -1.12 12.06
CA SER A 111 3.26 0.06 11.67
C SER A 111 4.75 -0.22 11.44
N GLN A 112 5.07 -1.42 10.96
CA GLN A 112 6.39 -1.85 10.55
C GLN A 112 6.33 -2.45 9.15
N ASP A 113 7.43 -2.32 8.42
CA ASP A 113 7.69 -3.12 7.22
C ASP A 113 8.11 -4.52 7.70
N VAL A 114 7.28 -5.53 7.45
CA VAL A 114 7.47 -6.88 7.98
C VAL A 114 7.84 -7.86 6.86
N PRO A 115 8.66 -8.89 7.13
CA PRO A 115 8.96 -9.90 6.12
C PRO A 115 7.72 -10.66 5.64
N LEU A 116 7.73 -11.12 4.40
CA LEU A 116 6.68 -11.98 3.85
C LEU A 116 6.63 -13.32 4.62
N LEU A 117 5.42 -13.83 4.89
CA LEU A 117 5.26 -15.20 5.38
C LEU A 117 5.86 -16.21 4.40
N VAL A 118 6.53 -17.22 4.95
CA VAL A 118 7.06 -18.34 4.18
C VAL A 118 6.08 -19.50 4.30
N ALA A 119 5.49 -19.92 3.19
CA ALA A 119 4.64 -21.10 3.14
C ALA A 119 5.46 -22.31 2.67
N ASP A 120 5.30 -23.44 3.36
CA ASP A 120 5.76 -24.76 2.89
C ASP A 120 4.52 -25.58 2.48
N ASP A 121 4.43 -25.86 1.18
CA ASP A 121 3.34 -26.56 0.51
C ASP A 121 3.67 -28.01 0.14
N ALA A 122 4.80 -28.57 0.61
CA ALA A 122 5.27 -29.89 0.20
C ALA A 122 4.30 -31.04 0.50
N LEU A 123 3.34 -30.85 1.40
CA LEU A 123 2.32 -31.83 1.78
C LEU A 123 0.92 -31.51 1.25
N LEU A 124 0.77 -30.48 0.41
CA LEU A 124 -0.47 -30.24 -0.32
C LEU A 124 -0.65 -31.25 -1.45
N THR A 125 -1.90 -31.57 -1.76
CA THR A 125 -2.27 -32.55 -2.79
C THR A 125 -3.51 -32.11 -3.55
N GLY A 126 -3.60 -32.55 -4.80
CA GLY A 126 -4.69 -32.16 -5.70
C GLY A 126 -4.71 -30.66 -6.02
N GLY A 127 -5.59 -30.23 -6.92
CA GLY A 127 -5.57 -28.86 -7.45
C GLY A 127 -4.19 -28.51 -8.03
N GLY A 128 -3.75 -27.26 -7.82
CA GLY A 128 -2.38 -26.81 -8.12
C GLY A 128 -1.30 -27.27 -7.12
N SER A 129 -1.72 -27.82 -5.97
CA SER A 129 -0.86 -28.21 -4.85
C SER A 129 0.15 -27.12 -4.45
N SER A 130 -0.33 -25.90 -4.25
CA SER A 130 0.52 -24.75 -3.93
C SER A 130 -0.04 -23.86 -2.81
N ALA A 131 0.86 -23.25 -2.05
CA ALA A 131 0.56 -22.17 -1.13
C ALA A 131 1.44 -20.96 -1.45
N THR A 132 0.83 -19.83 -1.79
CA THR A 132 1.55 -18.63 -2.18
C THR A 132 1.20 -17.48 -1.26
N VAL A 133 2.22 -16.69 -0.89
CA VAL A 133 2.04 -15.47 -0.12
C VAL A 133 2.46 -14.30 -1.01
N SER A 134 1.66 -13.24 -1.03
CA SER A 134 1.99 -11.99 -1.70
C SER A 134 1.69 -10.79 -0.81
N LEU A 135 2.41 -9.69 -1.04
CA LEU A 135 2.12 -8.42 -0.39
C LEU A 135 0.94 -7.75 -1.11
N VAL A 136 -0.08 -7.32 -0.37
CA VAL A 136 -1.23 -6.60 -0.94
C VAL A 136 -1.34 -5.17 -0.42
N ASN A 137 -0.78 -4.88 0.74
CA ASN A 137 -0.83 -3.53 1.32
C ASN A 137 0.45 -3.26 2.13
N PRO A 138 1.54 -2.75 1.52
CA PRO A 138 2.74 -2.38 2.27
C PRO A 138 2.44 -1.33 3.33
N ALA A 139 3.21 -1.35 4.43
CA ALA A 139 3.25 -0.24 5.37
C ALA A 139 3.93 0.97 4.71
N HIS A 140 3.15 1.93 4.23
CA HIS A 140 3.68 3.07 3.47
C HIS A 140 4.41 4.08 4.34
N TYR A 141 4.01 4.23 5.60
CA TYR A 141 4.58 5.21 6.52
C TYR A 141 4.74 4.69 7.94
N ALA A 142 5.30 3.48 8.09
CA ALA A 142 5.69 2.89 9.37
C ALA A 142 6.45 3.88 10.29
N ASN A 143 7.39 4.63 9.73
CA ASN A 143 8.19 5.63 10.45
C ASN A 143 7.55 7.04 10.49
N GLY A 144 6.29 7.19 10.07
CA GLY A 144 5.58 8.47 9.98
C GLY A 144 5.85 9.26 8.70
N TYR A 145 6.60 8.68 7.74
CA TYR A 145 6.93 9.26 6.45
C TYR A 145 6.61 8.29 5.32
N ILE A 146 5.95 8.78 4.27
CA ILE A 146 5.82 8.10 2.99
C ILE A 146 7.14 8.32 2.24
N PRO A 147 7.83 7.26 1.77
CA PRO A 147 9.12 7.40 1.11
C PRO A 147 8.99 8.06 -0.27
N SER A 148 10.04 8.77 -0.68
CA SER A 148 10.22 9.21 -2.07
C SER A 148 10.20 8.00 -3.01
N GLY A 149 9.66 8.18 -4.20
CA GLY A 149 9.54 7.12 -5.21
C GLY A 149 8.29 6.27 -5.08
N THR A 150 7.42 6.53 -4.09
CA THR A 150 6.10 5.88 -4.01
C THR A 150 5.28 6.20 -5.25
N ALA A 151 4.81 5.18 -5.97
CA ALA A 151 3.93 5.35 -7.12
C ALA A 151 2.53 5.79 -6.67
N ILE A 152 1.95 6.75 -7.38
CA ILE A 152 0.68 7.37 -7.00
C ILE A 152 -0.27 7.47 -8.20
N GLY A 153 -1.55 7.32 -7.93
CA GLY A 153 -2.64 7.52 -8.89
C GLY A 153 -3.66 8.54 -8.36
N GLU A 154 -4.35 9.23 -9.27
CA GLU A 154 -5.35 10.23 -8.92
C GLU A 154 -6.67 9.57 -8.52
N ILE A 155 -7.31 10.07 -7.47
CA ILE A 155 -8.60 9.56 -7.01
C ILE A 155 -9.70 10.27 -7.81
N THR A 156 -10.41 9.52 -8.66
CA THR A 156 -11.43 10.07 -9.58
C THR A 156 -12.56 10.78 -8.83
N ALA A 157 -12.96 10.26 -7.66
CA ALA A 157 -14.03 10.83 -6.85
C ALA A 157 -13.66 12.18 -6.21
N THR A 158 -12.36 12.47 -6.07
CA THR A 158 -11.84 13.70 -5.46
C THR A 158 -10.66 14.22 -6.29
N PRO A 159 -10.92 14.83 -7.45
CA PRO A 159 -9.88 15.31 -8.35
C PRO A 159 -8.86 16.20 -7.63
N GLY A 160 -7.58 15.96 -7.89
CA GLY A 160 -6.45 16.61 -7.23
C GLY A 160 -5.95 15.93 -5.95
N LEU A 161 -6.64 14.89 -5.46
CA LEU A 161 -6.15 14.02 -4.40
C LEU A 161 -5.58 12.72 -4.96
N PHE A 162 -4.47 12.28 -4.38
CA PHE A 162 -3.71 11.14 -4.86
C PHE A 162 -3.53 10.13 -3.74
N GLY A 163 -3.58 8.85 -4.10
CA GLY A 163 -3.26 7.73 -3.21
C GLY A 163 -2.16 6.85 -3.81
N PRO A 164 -1.73 5.80 -3.11
CA PRO A 164 -0.79 4.84 -3.68
C PRO A 164 -1.41 4.18 -4.91
N TYR A 165 -0.63 4.06 -5.99
CA TYR A 165 -1.03 3.37 -7.21
C TYR A 165 -1.40 1.91 -6.93
N ASP A 166 -2.44 1.41 -7.59
CA ASP A 166 -2.91 0.04 -7.46
C ASP A 166 -3.70 -0.32 -8.72
N ASP A 167 -3.14 -1.16 -9.60
CA ASP A 167 -3.74 -1.61 -10.86
C ASP A 167 -5.10 -2.30 -10.68
N THR A 168 -5.39 -2.80 -9.48
CA THR A 168 -6.66 -3.45 -9.15
C THR A 168 -7.71 -2.48 -8.58
N ALA A 169 -7.32 -1.24 -8.32
CA ALA A 169 -8.23 -0.23 -7.81
C ALA A 169 -9.31 0.11 -8.85
N VAL A 170 -10.45 0.59 -8.35
CA VAL A 170 -11.57 1.06 -9.19
C VAL A 170 -11.92 2.52 -8.89
N ASP A 171 -11.05 3.21 -8.12
CA ASP A 171 -11.21 4.60 -7.71
C ASP A 171 -10.33 5.59 -8.49
N GLY A 172 -9.71 5.15 -9.59
CA GLY A 172 -8.80 5.93 -10.45
C GLY A 172 -7.32 5.71 -10.16
N ARG A 173 -6.99 5.11 -9.01
CA ARG A 173 -5.60 4.77 -8.65
C ARG A 173 -5.02 3.62 -9.47
N ASP A 174 -5.82 3.01 -10.33
CA ASP A 174 -5.45 2.04 -11.37
C ASP A 174 -4.71 2.68 -12.55
N VAL A 175 -4.69 4.02 -12.65
CA VAL A 175 -3.87 4.76 -13.60
C VAL A 175 -2.74 5.47 -12.86
N CYS A 176 -1.49 5.11 -13.15
CA CYS A 176 -0.34 5.71 -12.49
C CYS A 176 -0.09 7.13 -13.01
N TYR A 177 -0.05 8.11 -12.09
CA TYR A 177 0.21 9.51 -12.41
C TYR A 177 1.69 9.86 -12.31
N GLY A 178 2.42 9.27 -11.37
CA GLY A 178 3.84 9.52 -11.18
C GLY A 178 4.37 8.95 -9.88
N LEU A 179 5.57 9.40 -9.49
CA LEU A 179 6.24 8.97 -8.27
C LEU A 179 6.46 10.17 -7.34
N THR A 180 6.32 9.99 -6.03
CA THR A 180 6.67 11.06 -5.07
C THR A 180 8.15 11.48 -5.21
N TYR A 181 8.43 12.78 -5.21
CA TYR A 181 9.79 13.31 -5.44
C TYR A 181 10.66 13.36 -4.17
N ALA A 182 10.02 13.52 -3.02
CA ALA A 182 10.68 13.59 -1.72
C ALA A 182 9.86 12.79 -0.70
N ASP A 183 10.47 12.47 0.43
CA ASP A 183 9.74 11.91 1.56
C ASP A 183 8.63 12.86 2.02
N VAL A 184 7.48 12.29 2.34
CA VAL A 184 6.28 13.04 2.73
C VAL A 184 5.93 12.68 4.16
N ARG A 185 5.93 13.69 5.02
CA ARG A 185 5.59 13.51 6.43
C ARG A 185 4.08 13.27 6.60
N ALA A 186 3.69 12.03 6.86
CA ALA A 186 2.31 11.63 7.13
C ALA A 186 1.89 11.84 8.60
N VAL A 187 2.84 11.77 9.54
CA VAL A 187 2.58 11.92 10.98
C VAL A 187 3.23 13.19 11.52
N HIS A 188 2.42 14.08 12.10
CA HIS A 188 2.85 15.34 12.71
C HIS A 188 3.72 15.12 13.96
N GLN A 189 4.38 16.18 14.43
CA GLN A 189 5.32 16.10 15.58
C GLN A 189 4.61 15.76 16.90
N ASN A 190 3.31 16.04 16.97
CA ASN A 190 2.44 15.71 18.08
C ASN A 190 1.88 14.27 18.00
N GLY A 191 2.28 13.47 17.00
CA GLY A 191 1.83 12.09 16.81
C GLY A 191 0.49 11.93 16.07
N THR A 192 -0.17 13.01 15.67
CA THR A 192 -1.42 12.91 14.87
C THR A 192 -1.11 12.61 13.41
N VAL A 193 -1.90 11.75 12.78
CA VAL A 193 -1.83 11.51 11.33
C VAL A 193 -2.45 12.72 10.61
N ALA A 194 -1.79 13.20 9.55
CA ALA A 194 -2.31 14.25 8.69
C ALA A 194 -3.45 13.70 7.82
N ASP A 195 -4.46 14.51 7.50
CA ASP A 195 -5.49 14.10 6.55
C ASP A 195 -4.98 14.17 5.10
N MET A 196 -4.25 15.26 4.79
CA MET A 196 -3.72 15.54 3.46
C MET A 196 -2.34 16.17 3.53
N VAL A 197 -1.45 15.81 2.59
CA VAL A 197 -0.10 16.37 2.53
C VAL A 197 0.33 16.65 1.09
N GLY A 198 0.88 17.84 0.84
CA GLY A 198 1.41 18.20 -0.47
C GLY A 198 2.79 17.60 -0.73
N THR A 199 3.04 17.17 -1.97
CA THR A 199 4.37 16.71 -2.42
C THR A 199 4.60 17.02 -3.89
N GLY A 200 5.85 16.89 -4.34
CA GLY A 200 6.21 16.88 -5.75
C GLY A 200 6.02 15.49 -6.37
N ALA A 201 5.62 15.43 -7.64
CA ALA A 201 5.53 14.22 -8.43
C ALA A 201 6.55 14.23 -9.58
N VAL A 202 7.31 13.15 -9.69
CA VAL A 202 8.13 12.83 -10.87
C VAL A 202 7.22 12.16 -11.89
N VAL A 203 7.00 12.85 -13.01
CA VAL A 203 6.22 12.32 -14.15
C VAL A 203 7.05 12.18 -15.42
N SER A 204 8.30 12.65 -15.40
CA SER A 204 9.23 12.54 -16.52
C SER A 204 10.65 12.47 -16.02
N GLY A 205 11.50 11.74 -16.74
CA GLY A 205 12.90 11.56 -16.39
C GLY A 205 13.35 10.12 -16.57
N ALA A 206 14.37 9.71 -15.84
CA ALA A 206 14.82 8.34 -15.75
C ALA A 206 14.72 7.85 -14.31
N VAL A 207 14.20 6.64 -14.12
CA VAL A 207 13.95 6.04 -12.80
C VAL A 207 14.46 4.60 -12.82
N SER A 208 15.22 4.21 -11.80
CA SER A 208 15.59 2.81 -11.58
C SER A 208 14.47 2.13 -10.79
N ALA A 209 13.74 1.20 -11.42
CA ALA A 209 12.58 0.56 -10.81
C ALA A 209 12.96 -0.30 -9.60
N SER A 210 14.14 -0.95 -9.65
CA SER A 210 14.67 -1.79 -8.58
C SER A 210 15.06 -1.01 -7.31
N LYS A 211 15.15 0.32 -7.40
CA LYS A 211 15.50 1.21 -6.28
C LYS A 211 14.30 1.95 -5.70
N LEU A 212 13.10 1.68 -6.20
CA LEU A 212 11.88 2.25 -5.65
C LEU A 212 11.56 1.62 -4.28
N PRO A 213 10.90 2.37 -3.38
CA PRO A 213 10.67 1.92 -2.02
C PRO A 213 9.75 0.70 -1.94
N PHE A 214 8.86 0.52 -2.91
CA PHE A 214 7.92 -0.60 -2.95
C PHE A 214 8.12 -1.41 -4.23
N GLN A 215 8.30 -2.71 -4.06
CA GLN A 215 8.51 -3.66 -5.16
C GLN A 215 7.26 -4.51 -5.43
N SER A 216 6.25 -4.43 -4.58
CA SER A 216 4.96 -5.13 -4.70
C SER A 216 3.88 -4.42 -3.88
N GLY A 217 2.62 -4.81 -4.12
CA GLY A 217 1.46 -4.20 -3.47
C GLY A 217 1.21 -2.76 -3.92
N THR A 218 0.30 -2.07 -3.23
CA THR A 218 -0.04 -0.68 -3.55
C THR A 218 1.19 0.24 -3.40
N GLY A 219 1.33 1.22 -4.29
CA GLY A 219 2.44 2.17 -4.29
C GLY A 219 3.73 1.64 -4.93
N SER A 220 3.75 0.37 -5.36
CA SER A 220 4.78 -0.20 -6.22
C SER A 220 4.53 0.13 -7.69
N ILE A 221 5.56 0.03 -8.56
CA ILE A 221 5.40 0.22 -10.00
C ILE A 221 5.48 -1.12 -10.74
N ASP A 222 4.42 -1.48 -11.45
CA ASP A 222 4.34 -2.70 -12.24
C ASP A 222 4.48 -2.42 -13.75
N ALA A 223 4.05 -3.37 -14.61
CA ALA A 223 4.10 -3.18 -16.06
C ALA A 223 3.06 -2.17 -16.57
N ASN A 224 1.85 -2.14 -15.98
CA ASN A 224 0.76 -1.27 -16.40
C ASN A 224 1.05 0.16 -15.95
N GLY A 225 1.47 0.36 -14.70
CA GLY A 225 1.87 1.66 -14.20
C GLY A 225 3.07 2.26 -14.95
N LYS A 226 3.98 1.44 -15.49
CA LYS A 226 5.04 1.92 -16.41
C LYS A 226 4.48 2.39 -17.75
N ALA A 227 3.45 1.71 -18.28
CA ALA A 227 2.81 2.09 -19.53
C ALA A 227 2.03 3.41 -19.39
N ASP A 228 1.49 3.70 -18.21
CA ASP A 228 0.82 4.97 -17.89
C ASP A 228 1.80 6.16 -17.82
N LEU A 229 3.10 5.89 -17.66
CA LEU A 229 4.17 6.89 -17.52
C LEU A 229 5.12 6.92 -18.73
N PRO A 230 4.64 7.21 -19.95
CA PRO A 230 5.44 7.11 -21.18
C PRO A 230 6.62 8.10 -21.23
N THR A 231 6.59 9.14 -20.41
CA THR A 231 7.62 10.18 -20.29
C THR A 231 8.70 9.83 -19.26
N ILE A 232 8.56 8.73 -18.53
CA ILE A 232 9.59 8.18 -17.65
C ILE A 232 10.25 6.98 -18.33
N ARG A 233 11.58 7.02 -18.39
CA ARG A 233 12.39 5.86 -18.75
C ARG A 233 12.67 5.05 -17.51
N PHE A 234 12.10 3.85 -17.43
CA PHE A 234 12.42 2.90 -16.37
C PHE A 234 13.65 2.07 -16.73
N GLU A 235 14.63 2.07 -15.85
CA GLU A 235 15.85 1.28 -15.94
C GLU A 235 15.85 0.18 -14.87
N ALA A 236 16.57 -0.90 -15.15
CA ALA A 236 16.75 -2.02 -14.22
C ALA A 236 17.64 -1.65 -13.03
#